data_AF-A0A441UJM4-F1
#
_entry.id   AF-A0A441UJM4-F1
#
_cell.length_a   1.000
_cell.length_b   1.000
_cell.length_c   1.000
_cell.angle_alpha   90.00
_cell.angle_beta   90.00
_cell.angle_gamma   90.00
#
_symmetry.space_group_name_H-M   'P 1'
#
loop_
_entity.id
_entity.type
_entity.pdbx_description
1 polymer ?
#
loop_
_entity_poly.entity_id
_entity_poly.type
_entity_poly.pdbx_seq_one_letter_code
_entity_poly.pdbx_strand_id
1 'polypeptide(L)' 'MNEKFDELSSQVEATVDLKKSQELVDQAVRLIYAEAPYIMLCYPLSLDAHRKDCFDGWGTQIAGAWSYFPFDRLRPL' A
#
# COMPACT_ATOMS: atom_id res chain seq x y z
N MET A 1 5.99 -10.74 18.60
CA MET A 1 4.90 -9.80 18.27
C MET A 1 4.91 -8.73 19.36
N ASN A 2 4.75 -7.46 19.01
CA ASN A 2 4.70 -6.38 19.99
C ASN A 2 3.24 -6.21 20.40
N GLU A 3 2.90 -6.62 21.63
CA GLU A 3 1.52 -6.66 22.11
C GLU A 3 0.81 -5.30 21.99
N LYS A 4 1.54 -4.20 22.21
CA LYS A 4 1.01 -2.84 22.10
C LYS A 4 0.73 -2.45 20.64
N PHE A 5 1.59 -2.88 19.72
CA PHE A 5 1.34 -2.69 18.29
C PHE A 5 0.11 -3.48 17.84
N ASP A 6 -0.03 -4.73 18.31
CA ASP A 6 -1.15 -5.61 17.97
C ASP A 6 -2.49 -5.06 18.50
N GLU A 7 -2.48 -4.48 19.70
CA GLU A 7 -3.63 -3.78 20.29
C GLU A 7 -4.02 -2.55 19.46
N LEU A 8 -3.06 -1.70 19.11
CA LEU A 8 -3.32 -0.51 18.28
C LEU A 8 -3.88 -0.91 16.90
N SER A 9 -3.33 -1.95 16.27
CA SER A 9 -3.82 -2.47 15.00
C SER A 9 -5.27 -2.94 15.10
N SER A 10 -5.60 -3.67 16.16
CA SER A 10 -6.97 -4.15 16.40
C SER A 10 -7.96 -2.99 16.60
N GLN A 11 -7.53 -1.89 17.24
CA GLN A 11 -8.35 -0.69 17.40
C GLN A 11 -8.56 0.07 16.08
N VAL A 12 -7.54 0.12 15.22
CA VAL A 12 -7.65 0.71 13.87
C VAL A 12 -8.72 -0.02 13.06
N GLU A 13 -8.70 -1.35 13.03
CA GLU A 13 -9.68 -2.17 12.29
C GLU A 13 -11.12 -1.92 12.74
N ALA A 14 -11.34 -1.68 14.03
CA ALA A 14 -12.67 -1.42 14.59
C ALA A 14 -13.12 0.06 14.50
N THR A 15 -12.25 0.99 14.10
CA THR A 15 -12.52 2.43 14.13
C THR A 15 -13.01 2.96 12.78
N VAL A 16 -14.27 3.41 12.74
CA VAL A 16 -14.90 4.00 11.53
C VAL A 16 -14.55 5.48 11.35
N ASP A 17 -14.32 6.22 12.43
CA ASP A 17 -13.95 7.64 12.36
C ASP A 17 -12.53 7.79 11.78
N LEU A 18 -12.43 8.45 10.62
CA LEU A 18 -11.18 8.55 9.87
C LEU A 18 -10.07 9.24 10.65
N LYS A 19 -10.40 10.32 11.36
CA LYS A 19 -9.40 11.11 12.08
C LYS A 19 -8.85 10.33 13.27
N LYS A 20 -9.73 9.67 14.01
CA LYS A 20 -9.35 8.79 15.12
C LYS A 20 -8.54 7.59 14.64
N SER A 21 -8.92 6.99 13.51
CA SER A 21 -8.16 5.89 12.90
C SER A 21 -6.75 6.33 12.53
N GLN A 22 -6.59 7.52 11.93
CA GLN A 22 -5.29 8.10 11.63
C GLN A 22 -4.42 8.31 12.88
N GLU A 23 -4.99 8.84 13.97
CA GLU A 23 -4.28 9.03 15.24
C GLU A 23 -3.78 7.70 15.85
N LEU A 24 -4.54 6.61 15.69
CA LEU A 24 -4.14 5.27 16.11
C LEU A 24 -3.01 4.70 15.24
N VAL A 25 -3.11 4.87 13.91
CA VAL A 25 -2.05 4.48 12.96
C VAL A 25 -0.75 5.24 13.27
N ASP A 26 -0.81 6.54 13.53
CA ASP A 26 0.35 7.35 13.88
C ASP A 26 1.04 6.84 15.15
N GLN A 27 0.28 6.39 16.15
CA GLN A 27 0.83 5.77 17.35
C GLN A 27 1.50 4.43 17.07
N ALA A 28 0.88 3.57 16.25
CA ALA A 28 1.44 2.28 15.88
C ALA A 28 2.75 2.43 15.08
N VAL A 29 2.79 3.36 14.12
CA VAL A 29 3.98 3.65 13.30
C VAL A 29 5.13 4.21 14.16
N ARG A 30 4.84 5.01 15.19
CA ARG A 30 5.89 5.48 16.13
C ARG A 30 6.59 4.34 16.86
N LEU A 31 5.90 3.24 17.18
CA LEU A 31 6.53 2.06 17.79
C LEU A 31 7.53 1.42 16.83
N ILE A 32 7.19 1.32 15.54
CA ILE A 32 8.08 0.81 14.50
C ILE A 32 9.36 1.66 14.42
N TYR A 33 9.23 2.99 14.42
CA TYR A 33 10.41 3.87 14.37
C TYR A 33 11.25 3.83 15.65
N ALA A 34 10.62 3.68 16.82
CA ALA A 34 11.33 3.64 18.10
C ALA A 34 12.09 2.33 18.31
N GLU A 35 11.49 1.21 17.93
CA GLU A 35 12.07 -0.12 18.11
C GLU A 35 12.97 -0.55 16.95
N ALA A 36 12.82 0.11 15.79
CA ALA A 36 13.57 -0.16 14.56
C ALA A 36 13.69 -1.67 14.25
N PRO A 37 12.57 -2.43 14.21
CA PRO A 37 12.60 -3.88 14.01
C PRO A 37 13.11 -4.28 12.62
N TYR A 38 13.15 -3.33 11.69
CA TYR A 38 13.73 -3.46 10.36
C TYR A 38 14.30 -2.11 9.90
N ILE A 39 15.19 -2.16 8.89
CA ILE A 39 15.76 -0.97 8.28
C ILE A 39 14.89 -0.57 7.08
N MET A 40 14.26 0.61 7.16
CA MET A 40 13.54 1.21 6.05
C MET A 40 14.52 1.67 4.97
N LEU A 41 14.55 0.98 3.83
CA LEU A 41 15.46 1.30 2.72
C LEU A 41 14.87 2.34 1.78
N CYS A 42 13.74 2.03 1.16
CA CYS A 42 13.02 2.91 0.25
C CYS A 42 11.59 2.43 0.01
N TYR A 43 10.73 3.33 -0.47
CA TYR A 43 9.51 2.94 -1.17
C TYR A 43 9.86 2.74 -2.64
N PRO A 44 9.81 1.51 -3.18
CA PRO A 44 10.23 1.24 -4.54
C PRO A 44 9.29 1.92 -5.54
N LEU A 45 9.86 2.45 -6.61
CA LEU A 45 9.10 2.85 -7.80
C LEU A 45 8.83 1.60 -8.64
N SER A 46 7.58 1.40 -9.03
CA SER A 46 7.21 0.39 -10.03
C SER A 46 7.52 0.92 -11.43
N LEU A 47 8.21 0.11 -12.24
CA LEU A 47 8.53 0.42 -13.63
C LEU A 47 7.94 -0.66 -14.53
N ASP A 48 7.05 -0.25 -15.44
CA ASP A 48 6.40 -1.14 -16.41
C ASP A 48 6.66 -0.70 -17.85
N ALA A 49 6.77 -1.68 -18.76
CA ALA A 49 6.90 -1.45 -20.20
C ALA A 49 5.81 -2.21 -20.96
N HIS A 50 5.11 -1.53 -21.87
CA HIS A 50 4.06 -2.12 -22.72
C HIS A 50 4.00 -1.47 -24.11
N ARG A 51 3.46 -2.21 -25.09
CA ARG A 51 3.29 -1.79 -26.49
C ARG A 51 2.10 -0.83 -26.63
N LYS A 52 2.38 0.47 -26.52
CA LYS A 52 1.38 1.56 -26.68
C LYS A 52 0.86 1.73 -28.11
N ASP A 53 1.49 1.08 -29.08
CA ASP A 53 1.12 1.07 -30.49
C ASP A 53 0.24 -0.13 -30.87
N CYS A 54 0.05 -1.08 -29.96
CA CYS A 54 -0.79 -2.27 -30.19
C CYS A 54 -1.96 -2.36 -29.23
N PHE A 55 -1.83 -1.82 -28.01
CA PHE A 55 -2.82 -2.00 -26.96
C PHE A 55 -3.08 -0.72 -26.17
N ASP A 56 -4.35 -0.53 -25.82
CA ASP A 56 -4.82 0.47 -24.86
C ASP A 56 -5.41 -0.21 -23.61
N GLY A 57 -5.64 0.55 -22.53
CA GLY A 57 -6.31 0.07 -21.31
C GLY A 57 -5.38 -0.35 -20.17
N TRP A 58 -4.05 -0.27 -20.34
CA TRP A 58 -3.08 -0.61 -19.30
C TRP A 58 -3.15 0.32 -18.07
N GLY A 59 -3.52 1.59 -18.23
CA GLY A 59 -3.65 2.56 -17.11
C GLY A 59 -2.32 3.15 -16.61
N THR A 60 -2.39 4.12 -15.69
CA THR A 60 -1.24 4.96 -15.27
C THR A 60 -0.84 4.88 -13.80
N GLN A 61 -1.71 4.42 -12.89
CA GLN A 61 -1.45 4.51 -11.43
C GLN A 61 -1.59 3.21 -10.64
N ILE A 62 -2.24 2.18 -11.19
CA ILE A 62 -2.56 0.92 -10.46
C ILE A 62 -2.15 -0.32 -11.27
N ALA A 63 -1.59 -0.14 -12.47
CA ALA A 63 -1.09 -1.26 -13.25
C ALA A 63 0.12 -1.88 -12.54
N GLY A 64 0.07 -3.17 -12.19
CA GLY A 64 1.18 -3.85 -11.53
C GLY A 64 1.32 -3.57 -10.03
N ALA A 65 0.38 -2.83 -9.42
CA ALA A 65 0.40 -2.59 -7.98
C ALA A 65 -0.14 -3.82 -7.23
N TRP A 66 0.59 -4.27 -6.20
CA TRP A 66 0.14 -5.26 -5.20
C TRP A 66 -0.51 -6.52 -5.79
N SER A 67 -0.01 -6.98 -6.95
CA SER A 67 -0.45 -8.17 -7.71
C SER A 67 -1.65 -8.01 -8.64
N TYR A 68 -2.22 -6.81 -8.80
CA TYR A 68 -3.23 -6.57 -9.83
C TYR A 68 -2.59 -6.18 -11.16
N PHE A 69 -2.91 -6.93 -12.21
CA PHE A 69 -2.53 -6.63 -13.58
C PHE A 69 -3.79 -6.43 -14.42
N PRO A 70 -3.97 -5.27 -15.09
CA PRO A 70 -5.23 -4.90 -15.74
C PRO A 70 -5.42 -5.59 -17.10
N PHE A 71 -5.14 -6.89 -17.18
CA PHE A 71 -5.33 -7.69 -18.39
C PHE A 71 -6.80 -7.71 -18.84
N ASP A 72 -7.73 -7.61 -17.89
CA ASP A 72 -9.17 -7.49 -18.12
C ASP A 72 -9.56 -6.21 -18.90
N ARG A 73 -8.70 -5.20 -18.89
CA ARG A 73 -8.94 -3.89 -19.52
C ARG A 73 -8.20 -3.72 -20.84
N LEU A 74 -7.30 -4.63 -21.18
CA LEU A 74 -6.51 -4.55 -22.40
C LEU A 74 -7.40 -4.68 -23.62
N ARG A 75 -7.21 -3.77 -24.57
CA ARG A 75 -7.89 -3.79 -25.86
C ARG A 75 -6.87 -3.59 -26.97
N PRO A 76 -6.98 -4.30 -28.10
CA PRO A 76 -6.20 -3.96 -29.28
C PRO A 76 -6.57 -2.55 -29.75
N LEU A 77 -5.57 -1.83 -30.28
CA LEU A 77 -5.77 -0.57 -31.00
C LEU A 77 -6.30 -0.82 -32.41
#